data_AF-A0A4Q5T6N4-F1
#
_entry.id   AF-A0A4Q5T6N4-F1
#
_cell.length_a   1.000
_cell.length_b   1.000
_cell.length_c   1.000
_cell.angle_alpha   90.00
_cell.angle_beta   90.00
_cell.angle_gamma   90.00
#
_symmetry.space_group_name_H-M   'P 1'
#
loop_
_entity.id
_entity.type
_entity.pdbx_description
1 polymer ?
#
loop_
_entity_poly.entity_id
_entity_poly.type
_entity_poly.pdbx_seq_one_letter_code
_entity_poly.pdbx_strand_id
1 'polypeptide(L)'
;MNENSVNFGLIGGKINAQTLHHMIKNGYADNPQDTHNIDGYVIDKQLSGQRAQVYYHPDTKHLVINHRGTKGNQDVMTDIKMMLGYKNNKRFAHGKEITDKAIKKYDTDNITLSAHSLGSQIAQYANEKHKVHQVSLNPAILPSDLLRKQRSNEVIVRSELDPISALHTSRPFKSKKNTVDIKPAGLDLLNEHSSDILKRIDGETEF
;
A
#
# COMPACT_ATOMS: atom_id res chain seq x y z
N MET A 1 33.95 -8.43 15.16
CA MET A 1 32.84 -7.50 15.44
C MET A 1 31.97 -7.52 14.20
N ASN A 2 30.79 -8.15 14.26
CA ASN A 2 29.89 -8.26 13.11
C ASN A 2 28.90 -7.09 13.17
N GLU A 3 29.18 -6.05 12.41
CA GLU A 3 28.20 -5.00 12.12
C GLU A 3 27.27 -5.51 11.02
N ASN A 4 26.16 -6.14 11.41
CA ASN A 4 24.98 -6.23 10.56
C ASN A 4 24.31 -4.85 10.53
N SER A 5 24.89 -3.93 9.77
CA SER A 5 24.25 -2.65 9.45
C SER A 5 23.15 -2.91 8.43
N VAL A 6 21.94 -3.14 8.91
CA VAL A 6 20.77 -3.22 8.04
C VAL A 6 20.56 -1.83 7.44
N ASN A 7 20.78 -1.71 6.13
CA ASN A 7 20.68 -0.46 5.39
C ASN A 7 19.19 -0.16 5.11
N PHE A 8 18.56 0.64 5.97
CA PHE A 8 17.15 1.07 5.87
C PHE A 8 16.95 2.43 5.18
N GLY A 9 17.93 2.86 4.38
CA GLY A 9 17.90 4.15 3.74
C GLY A 9 17.04 4.15 2.49
N LEU A 10 16.14 5.16 2.42
CA LEU A 10 15.59 5.75 1.20
C LEU A 10 14.60 4.80 0.47
N ILE A 11 13.39 5.19 0.09
CA ILE A 11 12.72 6.47 0.01
C ILE A 11 11.26 6.21 0.43
N GLY A 12 10.53 7.31 0.70
CA GLY A 12 9.11 7.27 0.98
C GLY A 12 8.89 6.96 2.44
N GLY A 13 9.30 5.78 2.89
CA GLY A 13 9.32 5.43 4.29
C GLY A 13 9.86 4.03 4.46
N LYS A 14 11.14 3.89 4.83
CA LYS A 14 11.74 2.76 5.57
C LYS A 14 11.40 1.30 5.12
N ILE A 15 10.84 1.07 3.94
CA ILE A 15 10.48 -0.26 3.40
C ILE A 15 10.95 -0.39 1.95
N ASN A 16 11.69 -1.46 1.64
CA ASN A 16 12.16 -1.73 0.29
C ASN A 16 11.05 -2.39 -0.57
N ALA A 17 11.26 -2.37 -1.90
CA ALA A 17 10.29 -2.86 -2.89
C ALA A 17 9.91 -4.34 -2.69
N GLN A 18 10.88 -5.17 -2.32
CA GLN A 18 10.71 -6.62 -2.19
C GLN A 18 9.89 -6.97 -0.94
N THR A 19 10.16 -6.31 0.18
CA THR A 19 9.36 -6.40 1.40
C THR A 19 7.95 -5.90 1.16
N LEU A 20 7.78 -4.76 0.50
CA LEU A 20 6.47 -4.23 0.13
C LEU A 20 5.71 -5.21 -0.78
N HIS A 21 6.38 -5.81 -1.76
CA HIS A 21 5.83 -6.87 -2.61
C HIS A 21 5.29 -8.02 -1.78
N HIS A 22 6.10 -8.56 -0.86
CA HIS A 22 5.71 -9.67 0.01
C HIS A 22 4.52 -9.31 0.91
N MET A 23 4.50 -8.11 1.50
CA MET A 23 3.41 -7.67 2.38
C MET A 23 2.09 -7.47 1.62
N ILE A 24 2.13 -6.85 0.44
CA ILE A 24 0.93 -6.68 -0.40
C ILE A 24 0.44 -8.04 -0.85
N LYS A 25 1.33 -8.91 -1.35
CA LYS A 25 1.00 -10.27 -1.78
C LYS A 25 0.38 -11.08 -0.66
N ASN A 26 0.94 -11.02 0.56
CA ASN A 26 0.39 -11.70 1.73
C ASN A 26 -1.05 -11.27 1.98
N GLY A 27 -1.39 -9.99 1.84
CA GLY A 27 -2.76 -9.50 2.03
C GLY A 27 -3.81 -10.26 1.20
N TYR A 28 -3.46 -10.76 0.01
CA TYR A 28 -4.37 -11.52 -0.85
C TYR A 28 -4.46 -13.02 -0.53
N ALA A 29 -3.63 -13.55 0.37
CA ALA A 29 -3.71 -14.93 0.83
C ALA A 29 -5.05 -15.23 1.53
N ASP A 30 -5.35 -16.51 1.75
CA ASP A 30 -6.57 -16.93 2.45
C ASP A 30 -6.49 -16.61 3.96
N ASN A 31 -5.31 -16.82 4.55
CA ASN A 31 -5.03 -16.54 5.96
C ASN A 31 -3.78 -15.65 6.12
N PRO A 32 -3.84 -14.38 5.72
CA PRO A 32 -2.68 -13.47 5.77
C PRO A 32 -2.08 -13.33 7.17
N GLN A 33 -2.90 -13.46 8.22
CA GLN A 33 -2.48 -13.35 9.62
C GLN A 33 -1.62 -14.53 10.10
N ASP A 34 -1.60 -15.65 9.38
CA ASP A 34 -0.83 -16.84 9.74
C ASP A 34 0.62 -16.79 9.22
N THR A 35 0.96 -15.77 8.44
CA THR A 35 2.34 -15.50 7.99
C THR A 35 3.20 -15.10 9.19
N HIS A 36 4.33 -15.76 9.41
CA HIS A 36 5.10 -15.59 10.65
C HIS A 36 6.06 -14.40 10.60
N ASN A 37 6.84 -14.26 9.53
CA ASN A 37 7.79 -13.17 9.33
C ASN A 37 7.93 -12.82 7.85
N ILE A 38 8.10 -11.52 7.56
CA ILE A 38 8.49 -11.01 6.25
C ILE A 38 9.67 -10.07 6.49
N ASP A 39 10.88 -10.44 6.09
CA ASP A 39 12.08 -9.58 6.14
C ASP A 39 12.32 -8.89 7.50
N GLY A 40 12.22 -9.65 8.59
CA GLY A 40 12.40 -9.14 9.97
C GLY A 40 11.15 -8.48 10.58
N TYR A 41 10.08 -8.28 9.80
CA TYR A 41 8.81 -7.81 10.31
C TYR A 41 7.96 -8.97 10.85
N VAL A 42 7.50 -8.81 12.09
CA VAL A 42 6.61 -9.74 12.78
C VAL A 42 5.17 -9.29 12.58
N ILE A 43 4.27 -10.20 12.20
CA ILE A 43 2.85 -9.88 12.07
C ILE A 43 2.18 -9.76 13.45
N ASP A 44 1.33 -8.75 13.62
CA ASP A 44 0.43 -8.66 14.77
C ASP A 44 -0.84 -9.42 14.48
N LYS A 45 -0.91 -10.68 14.93
CA LYS A 45 -2.07 -11.56 14.70
C LYS A 45 -3.38 -11.04 15.30
N GLN A 46 -3.33 -10.15 16.30
CA GLN A 46 -4.52 -9.59 16.94
C GLN A 46 -5.13 -8.44 16.13
N LEU A 47 -4.29 -7.69 15.42
CA LEU A 47 -4.72 -6.57 14.58
C LEU A 47 -4.82 -6.93 13.10
N SER A 48 -4.22 -8.04 12.69
CA SER A 48 -4.22 -8.52 11.31
C SER A 48 -5.43 -9.40 11.02
N GLY A 49 -5.95 -9.28 9.81
CA GLY A 49 -6.99 -10.15 9.27
C GLY A 49 -6.99 -10.09 7.76
N GLN A 50 -8.10 -10.51 7.13
CA GLN A 50 -8.16 -10.62 5.67
C GLN A 50 -8.05 -9.28 4.92
N ARG A 51 -8.42 -8.15 5.54
CA ARG A 51 -8.54 -6.84 4.85
C ARG A 51 -7.42 -5.86 5.19
N ALA A 52 -6.83 -6.00 6.35
CA ALA A 52 -5.69 -5.22 6.81
C ALA A 52 -4.71 -6.12 7.55
N GLN A 53 -3.42 -5.88 7.38
CA GLN A 53 -2.36 -6.57 8.10
C GLN A 53 -1.47 -5.55 8.78
N VAL A 54 -1.04 -5.86 10.00
CA VAL A 54 -0.18 -5.01 10.80
C VAL A 54 1.13 -5.76 11.04
N TYR A 55 2.23 -5.16 10.62
CA TYR A 55 3.56 -5.71 10.77
C TYR A 55 4.42 -4.76 11.60
N TYR A 56 5.25 -5.30 12.47
CA TYR A 56 6.17 -4.51 13.28
C TYR A 56 7.56 -5.11 13.23
N HIS A 57 8.55 -4.26 12.92
CA HIS A 57 9.95 -4.64 12.97
C HIS A 57 10.52 -4.26 14.34
N PRO A 58 10.91 -5.23 15.20
CA PRO A 58 11.31 -4.95 16.58
C PRO A 58 12.58 -4.08 16.67
N ASP A 59 13.56 -4.32 15.79
CA ASP A 59 14.85 -3.61 15.87
C ASP A 59 14.75 -2.15 15.42
N THR A 60 14.01 -1.87 14.35
CA THR A 60 13.85 -0.50 13.80
C THR A 60 12.65 0.24 14.35
N LYS A 61 11.80 -0.46 15.09
CA LYS A 61 10.48 -0.01 15.53
C LYS A 61 9.58 0.45 14.38
N HIS A 62 9.80 -0.07 13.16
CA HIS A 62 8.98 0.29 12.00
C HIS A 62 7.64 -0.44 12.03
N LEU A 63 6.56 0.33 12.07
CA LEU A 63 5.19 -0.13 11.94
C LEU A 63 4.73 -0.03 10.48
N VAL A 64 4.31 -1.15 9.90
CA VAL A 64 3.69 -1.18 8.57
C VAL A 64 2.24 -1.66 8.68
N ILE A 65 1.32 -0.85 8.15
CA ILE A 65 -0.11 -1.17 8.13
C ILE A 65 -0.52 -1.32 6.67
N ASN A 66 -0.74 -2.56 6.24
CA ASN A 66 -1.08 -2.90 4.88
C ASN A 66 -2.60 -2.98 4.68
N HIS A 67 -3.14 -2.20 3.75
CA HIS A 67 -4.55 -2.23 3.35
C HIS A 67 -4.73 -2.92 2.01
N ARG A 68 -5.44 -4.04 2.01
CA ARG A 68 -5.71 -4.82 0.79
C ARG A 68 -6.79 -4.17 -0.07
N GLY A 69 -6.63 -4.30 -1.38
CA GLY A 69 -7.67 -4.08 -2.39
C GLY A 69 -8.73 -5.20 -2.47
N THR A 70 -9.50 -5.21 -3.55
CA THR A 70 -10.57 -6.20 -3.78
C THR A 70 -9.97 -7.58 -4.08
N LYS A 71 -10.51 -8.64 -3.47
CA LYS A 71 -10.09 -10.04 -3.73
C LYS A 71 -11.01 -10.63 -4.80
N GLY A 72 -10.46 -11.13 -5.91
CA GLY A 72 -11.21 -11.72 -7.04
C GLY A 72 -10.68 -11.21 -8.40
N ASN A 73 -10.79 -12.02 -9.45
CA ASN A 73 -10.05 -11.79 -10.70
C ASN A 73 -10.90 -11.24 -11.86
N GLN A 74 -12.23 -11.19 -11.76
CA GLN A 74 -13.09 -10.93 -12.93
C GLN A 74 -13.70 -9.51 -12.97
N ASP A 75 -13.92 -8.86 -11.82
CA ASP A 75 -14.66 -7.58 -11.77
C ASP A 75 -14.06 -6.51 -10.82
N VAL A 76 -12.73 -6.48 -10.69
CA VAL A 76 -12.02 -5.57 -9.78
C VAL A 76 -12.42 -4.10 -10.00
N MET A 77 -12.53 -3.64 -11.24
CA MET A 77 -12.90 -2.25 -11.56
C MET A 77 -14.35 -1.93 -11.16
N THR A 78 -15.29 -2.85 -11.40
CA THR A 78 -16.71 -2.67 -11.04
C THR A 78 -16.87 -2.65 -9.52
N ASP A 79 -16.23 -3.59 -8.82
CA ASP A 79 -16.22 -3.66 -7.36
C ASP A 79 -15.62 -2.40 -6.73
N ILE A 80 -14.54 -1.88 -7.31
CA ILE A 80 -13.93 -0.61 -6.88
C ILE A 80 -14.92 0.54 -7.03
N LYS A 81 -15.55 0.70 -8.21
CA LYS A 81 -16.51 1.79 -8.46
C LYS A 81 -17.70 1.71 -7.52
N MET A 82 -18.25 0.52 -7.30
CA MET A 82 -19.34 0.30 -6.35
C MET A 82 -18.89 0.68 -4.94
N MET A 83 -17.80 0.09 -4.45
CA MET A 83 -17.30 0.34 -3.08
C MET A 83 -16.98 1.81 -2.83
N LEU A 84 -16.38 2.50 -3.80
CA LEU A 84 -16.01 3.91 -3.70
C LEU A 84 -17.17 4.88 -3.91
N GLY A 85 -18.26 4.46 -4.55
CA GLY A 85 -19.54 5.18 -4.51
C GLY A 85 -20.16 5.17 -3.10
N TYR A 86 -19.90 4.10 -2.33
CA TYR A 86 -20.34 3.94 -0.95
C TYR A 86 -19.22 4.26 0.07
N LYS A 87 -18.68 5.48 0.07
CA LYS A 87 -17.56 5.89 0.96
C LYS A 87 -17.85 5.78 2.48
N ASN A 88 -19.11 5.57 2.87
CA ASN A 88 -19.54 5.30 4.26
C ASN A 88 -19.65 3.80 4.59
N ASN A 89 -18.94 2.94 3.86
CA ASN A 89 -19.03 1.50 4.10
C ASN A 89 -18.19 1.04 5.30
N LYS A 90 -18.59 -0.09 5.89
CA LYS A 90 -17.92 -0.74 7.03
C LYS A 90 -16.43 -1.05 6.78
N ARG A 91 -15.99 -1.14 5.52
CA ARG A 91 -14.61 -1.47 5.15
C ARG A 91 -13.66 -0.30 5.39
N PHE A 92 -14.08 0.93 5.06
CA PHE A 92 -13.31 2.14 5.36
C PHE A 92 -13.20 2.37 6.86
N ALA A 93 -14.31 2.22 7.59
CA ALA A 93 -14.34 2.32 9.05
C ALA A 93 -13.43 1.27 9.71
N HIS A 94 -13.46 0.02 9.24
CA HIS A 94 -12.59 -1.04 9.73
C HIS A 94 -11.11 -0.76 9.45
N GLY A 95 -10.76 -0.31 8.24
CA GLY A 95 -9.37 0.06 7.91
C GLY A 95 -8.85 1.20 8.80
N LYS A 96 -9.69 2.20 9.06
CA LYS A 96 -9.39 3.28 10.01
C LYS A 96 -9.21 2.74 11.44
N GLU A 97 -10.11 1.90 11.91
CA GLU A 97 -10.05 1.29 13.24
C GLU A 97 -8.75 0.50 13.46
N ILE A 98 -8.36 -0.35 12.51
CA ILE A 98 -7.11 -1.11 12.59
C ILE A 98 -5.90 -0.18 12.58
N THR A 99 -5.91 0.84 11.72
CA THR A 99 -4.84 1.84 11.67
C THR A 99 -4.70 2.57 13.01
N ASP A 100 -5.80 3.07 13.57
CA ASP A 100 -5.82 3.76 14.85
C ASP A 100 -5.33 2.85 15.99
N LYS A 101 -5.77 1.59 16.02
CA LYS A 101 -5.34 0.60 17.01
C LYS A 101 -3.86 0.28 16.90
N ALA A 102 -3.34 0.10 15.69
CA ALA A 102 -1.93 -0.22 15.45
C ALA A 102 -1.02 0.94 15.88
N ILE A 103 -1.33 2.15 15.42
CA ILE A 103 -0.57 3.36 15.80
C ILE A 103 -0.58 3.54 17.32
N LYS A 104 -1.74 3.39 17.97
CA LYS A 104 -1.85 3.47 19.42
C LYS A 104 -1.08 2.37 20.15
N LYS A 105 -1.08 1.13 19.64
CA LYS A 105 -0.45 -0.02 20.29
C LYS A 105 1.08 0.10 20.27
N TYR A 106 1.64 0.51 19.14
CA TYR A 106 3.08 0.51 18.92
C TYR A 106 3.77 1.84 19.24
N ASP A 107 3.00 2.93 19.34
CA ASP A 107 3.45 4.25 19.83
C ASP A 107 4.80 4.68 19.24
N THR A 108 4.86 4.71 17.91
CA THR A 108 6.07 5.02 17.15
C THR A 108 5.77 6.04 16.06
N ASP A 109 6.72 6.93 15.79
CA ASP A 109 6.66 7.86 14.65
C ASP A 109 7.13 7.20 13.34
N ASN A 110 7.66 5.98 13.45
CA ASN A 110 8.16 5.20 12.33
C ASN A 110 7.02 4.36 11.72
N ILE A 111 6.17 4.98 10.90
CA ILE A 111 4.95 4.35 10.38
C ILE A 111 4.87 4.47 8.86
N THR A 112 4.57 3.35 8.20
CA THR A 112 4.19 3.29 6.79
C THR A 112 2.82 2.65 6.62
N LEU A 113 1.91 3.34 5.93
CA LEU A 113 0.68 2.75 5.41
C LEU A 113 0.93 2.25 4.00
N SER A 114 0.98 0.94 3.81
CA SER A 114 1.05 0.35 2.47
C SER A 114 -0.34 0.00 1.98
N ALA A 115 -0.57 0.12 0.69
CA ALA A 115 -1.88 -0.17 0.14
C ALA A 115 -1.84 -0.54 -1.34
N HIS A 116 -2.83 -1.33 -1.77
CA HIS A 116 -2.98 -1.72 -3.17
C HIS A 116 -4.40 -1.45 -3.67
N SER A 117 -4.55 -0.93 -4.89
CA SER A 117 -5.86 -0.84 -5.58
C SER A 117 -6.89 -0.04 -4.76
N LEU A 118 -8.05 -0.62 -4.45
CA LEU A 118 -9.03 -0.05 -3.51
C LEU A 118 -8.45 0.26 -2.12
N GLY A 119 -7.48 -0.54 -1.68
CA GLY A 119 -6.79 -0.36 -0.40
C GLY A 119 -6.20 1.03 -0.25
N SER A 120 -5.74 1.65 -1.34
CA SER A 120 -5.13 2.98 -1.31
C SER A 120 -6.12 4.06 -0.89
N GLN A 121 -7.40 3.93 -1.28
CA GLN A 121 -8.46 4.85 -0.83
C GLN A 121 -8.79 4.64 0.65
N ILE A 122 -8.76 3.38 1.12
CA ILE A 122 -8.94 3.05 2.54
C ILE A 122 -7.79 3.62 3.37
N ALA A 123 -6.55 3.45 2.90
CA ALA A 123 -5.36 4.01 3.54
C ALA A 123 -5.42 5.54 3.56
N GLN A 124 -5.78 6.20 2.46
CA GLN A 124 -5.95 7.65 2.45
C GLN A 124 -6.99 8.11 3.47
N TYR A 125 -8.14 7.42 3.58
CA TYR A 125 -9.17 7.73 4.58
C TYR A 125 -8.66 7.52 6.02
N ALA A 126 -8.03 6.38 6.30
CA ALA A 126 -7.46 6.07 7.60
C ALA A 126 -6.35 7.07 8.00
N ASN A 127 -5.60 7.58 7.02
CA ASN A 127 -4.49 8.51 7.20
C ASN A 127 -4.90 9.99 7.24
N GLU A 128 -6.20 10.31 7.21
CA GLU A 128 -6.66 11.70 7.23
C GLU A 128 -6.22 12.46 8.48
N LYS A 129 -6.18 11.79 9.64
CA LYS A 129 -5.76 12.38 10.91
C LYS A 129 -4.25 12.26 11.14
N HIS A 130 -3.68 11.10 10.82
CA HIS A 130 -2.30 10.75 11.22
C HIS A 130 -1.25 11.41 10.35
N LYS A 131 -1.53 11.60 9.06
CA LYS A 131 -0.60 12.20 8.08
C LYS A 131 0.77 11.48 8.02
N VAL A 132 0.81 10.21 8.38
CA VAL A 132 2.01 9.37 8.33
C VAL A 132 2.34 8.98 6.89
N HIS A 133 3.51 8.42 6.65
CA HIS A 133 3.91 8.04 5.31
C HIS A 133 2.96 6.98 4.70
N GLN A 134 2.66 7.10 3.41
CA GLN A 134 1.81 6.18 2.66
C GLN A 134 2.44 5.79 1.33
N VAL A 135 2.49 4.49 1.05
CA VAL A 135 2.85 3.92 -0.26
C VAL A 135 1.61 3.27 -0.89
N SER A 136 1.17 3.84 -2.00
CA SER A 136 0.01 3.39 -2.77
C SER A 136 0.47 2.68 -4.05
N LEU A 137 0.33 1.36 -4.10
CA LEU A 137 0.58 0.57 -5.30
C LEU A 137 -0.69 0.50 -6.17
N ASN A 138 -0.58 0.84 -7.46
CA ASN A 138 -1.67 0.80 -8.43
C ASN A 138 -3.01 1.34 -7.84
N PRO A 139 -3.04 2.57 -7.30
CA PRO A 139 -4.20 3.05 -6.57
C PRO A 139 -5.43 3.15 -7.47
N ALA A 140 -6.60 2.84 -6.92
CA ALA A 140 -7.87 3.18 -7.56
C ALA A 140 -8.02 4.70 -7.64
N ILE A 141 -8.05 5.26 -8.85
CA ILE A 141 -8.28 6.69 -9.09
C ILE A 141 -9.67 6.86 -9.72
N LEU A 142 -10.56 7.60 -9.05
CA LEU A 142 -11.86 7.93 -9.61
C LEU A 142 -11.85 9.27 -10.35
N PRO A 143 -12.84 9.51 -11.24
CA PRO A 143 -13.08 10.83 -11.81
C PRO A 143 -13.18 11.96 -10.77
N SER A 144 -13.80 11.68 -9.61
CA SER A 144 -13.89 12.65 -8.50
C SER A 144 -12.54 13.00 -7.87
N ASP A 145 -11.52 12.16 -8.05
CA ASP A 145 -10.18 12.38 -7.50
C ASP A 145 -9.24 13.10 -8.49
N LEU A 146 -9.68 13.34 -9.73
CA LEU A 146 -8.86 13.96 -10.77
C LEU A 146 -8.41 15.37 -10.37
N LEU A 147 -9.31 16.15 -9.78
CA LEU A 147 -9.02 17.52 -9.30
C LEU A 147 -8.42 17.55 -7.89
N ARG A 148 -8.31 16.41 -7.21
CA ARG A 148 -7.69 16.36 -5.88
C ARG A 148 -6.18 16.37 -6.03
N LYS A 149 -5.50 17.22 -5.25
CA LYS A 149 -4.03 17.23 -5.15
C LYS A 149 -3.55 15.94 -4.50
N GLN A 150 -2.52 15.31 -5.07
CA GLN A 150 -1.82 14.20 -4.40
C GLN A 150 -1.23 14.68 -3.07
N ARG A 151 -1.40 13.90 -2.01
CA ARG A 151 -0.92 14.30 -0.67
C ARG A 151 0.62 14.22 -0.64
N SER A 152 1.26 15.15 0.08
CA SER A 152 2.73 15.22 0.12
C SER A 152 3.37 14.02 0.83
N ASN A 153 2.63 13.36 1.72
CA ASN A 153 3.04 12.16 2.44
C ASN A 153 2.67 10.85 1.70
N GLU A 154 2.12 10.94 0.47
CA GLU A 154 1.77 9.77 -0.35
C GLU A 154 2.73 9.62 -1.53
N VAL A 155 3.34 8.45 -1.62
CA VAL A 155 4.06 7.97 -2.80
C VAL A 155 3.15 7.01 -3.57
N ILE A 156 3.05 7.22 -4.88
CA ILE A 156 2.28 6.38 -5.79
C ILE A 156 3.26 5.57 -6.62
N VAL A 157 3.14 4.24 -6.58
CA VAL A 157 3.89 3.32 -7.42
C VAL A 157 2.88 2.65 -8.34
N ARG A 158 3.10 2.67 -9.65
CA ARG A 158 2.12 2.10 -10.58
C ARG A 158 2.74 1.60 -11.88
N SER A 159 2.04 0.69 -12.54
CA SER A 159 2.32 0.39 -13.94
C SER A 159 1.68 1.41 -14.87
N GLU A 160 2.37 1.77 -15.95
CA GLU A 160 1.80 2.63 -17.00
C GLU A 160 0.59 2.00 -17.70
N LEU A 161 0.51 0.66 -17.76
CA LEU A 161 -0.62 -0.07 -18.34
C LEU A 161 -1.62 -0.60 -17.31
N ASP A 162 -1.49 -0.25 -16.04
CA ASP A 162 -2.50 -0.63 -15.04
C ASP A 162 -3.85 0.04 -15.35
N PRO A 163 -4.91 -0.73 -15.66
CA PRO A 163 -6.22 -0.18 -16.00
C PRO A 163 -6.90 0.52 -14.82
N ILE A 164 -6.57 0.14 -13.58
CA ILE A 164 -7.20 0.69 -12.37
C ILE A 164 -6.68 2.10 -12.06
N SER A 165 -5.37 2.31 -12.23
CA SER A 165 -4.74 3.60 -12.03
C SER A 165 -4.61 4.42 -13.32
N ALA A 166 -5.10 3.96 -14.48
CA ALA A 166 -4.98 4.63 -15.78
C ALA A 166 -5.35 6.14 -15.74
N LEU A 167 -6.38 6.51 -14.97
CA LEU A 167 -6.81 7.91 -14.79
C LEU A 167 -5.79 8.78 -14.05
N HIS A 168 -4.79 8.20 -13.39
CA HIS A 168 -3.72 8.94 -12.70
C HIS A 168 -2.91 9.80 -13.66
N THR A 169 -2.63 9.31 -14.88
CA THR A 169 -1.81 10.04 -15.86
C THR A 169 -2.40 11.41 -16.21
N SER A 170 -3.74 11.49 -16.23
CA SER A 170 -4.52 12.69 -16.56
C SER A 170 -4.77 13.63 -15.38
N ARG A 171 -4.24 13.35 -14.18
CA ARG A 171 -4.41 14.23 -13.01
C ARG A 171 -3.55 15.50 -13.15
N PRO A 172 -4.14 16.70 -13.21
CA PRO A 172 -3.39 17.95 -13.31
C PRO A 172 -2.54 18.24 -12.06
N PHE A 173 -2.96 17.73 -10.89
CA PHE A 173 -2.31 18.00 -9.60
C PHE A 173 -1.56 16.78 -9.02
N LYS A 174 -1.05 15.90 -9.89
CA LYS A 174 -0.18 14.78 -9.48
C LYS A 174 1.21 15.28 -9.08
N SER A 175 1.84 14.61 -8.11
CA SER A 175 3.22 14.90 -7.73
C SER A 175 4.16 14.04 -8.57
N LYS A 176 4.86 14.64 -9.53
CA LYS A 176 5.90 13.92 -10.30
C LYS A 176 7.00 13.35 -9.41
N LYS A 177 7.36 14.07 -8.33
CA LYS A 177 8.39 13.64 -7.38
C LYS A 177 7.96 12.40 -6.57
N ASN A 178 6.68 12.30 -6.24
CA ASN A 178 6.16 11.20 -5.42
C ASN A 178 5.34 10.21 -6.27
N THR A 179 5.68 10.07 -7.55
CA THR A 179 5.07 9.09 -8.45
C THR A 179 6.17 8.32 -9.14
N VAL A 180 6.11 7.00 -9.04
CA VAL A 180 6.95 6.09 -9.81
C VAL A 180 6.07 5.33 -10.79
N ASP A 181 6.25 5.65 -12.07
CA ASP A 181 5.61 4.95 -13.18
C ASP A 181 6.58 3.87 -13.70
N ILE A 182 6.17 2.60 -13.60
CA ILE A 182 6.94 1.43 -14.01
C ILE A 182 6.53 1.03 -15.42
N LYS A 183 7.52 0.79 -16.28
CA LYS A 183 7.27 0.27 -17.63
C LYS A 183 6.64 -1.13 -17.57
N PRO A 184 5.60 -1.40 -18.38
CA PRO A 184 4.97 -2.71 -18.43
C PRO A 184 5.94 -3.75 -19.00
N ALA A 185 5.86 -5.00 -18.51
CA ALA A 185 6.65 -6.10 -19.07
C ALA A 185 5.93 -6.80 -20.24
N GLY A 186 4.66 -6.48 -20.46
CA GLY A 186 3.82 -7.04 -21.51
C GLY A 186 2.40 -6.47 -21.47
N LEU A 187 1.45 -7.16 -22.11
CA LEU A 187 0.04 -6.75 -22.17
C LEU A 187 -0.84 -7.43 -21.12
N ASP A 188 -0.25 -8.16 -20.18
CA ASP A 188 -0.99 -8.80 -19.09
C ASP A 188 -1.45 -7.76 -18.06
N LEU A 189 -2.64 -7.21 -18.29
CA LEU A 189 -3.23 -6.16 -17.45
C LEU A 189 -3.47 -6.62 -16.00
N LEU A 190 -3.67 -7.93 -15.75
CA LEU A 190 -3.84 -8.45 -14.40
C LEU A 190 -2.50 -8.43 -13.66
N ASN A 191 -1.42 -8.85 -14.33
CA ASN A 191 -0.08 -8.76 -13.79
C ASN A 191 0.36 -7.30 -13.59
N GLU A 192 0.04 -6.41 -14.51
CA GLU A 192 0.33 -4.97 -14.38
C GLU A 192 -0.45 -4.29 -13.24
N HIS A 193 -1.63 -4.83 -12.90
CA HIS A 193 -2.36 -4.44 -11.69
C HIS A 193 -1.91 -5.19 -10.43
N SER A 194 -0.89 -6.06 -10.45
CA SER A 194 -0.51 -6.85 -9.28
C SER A 194 0.66 -6.27 -8.49
N SER A 195 0.98 -6.87 -7.34
CA SER A 195 2.22 -6.57 -6.62
C SER A 195 3.48 -7.01 -7.35
N ASP A 196 3.40 -7.85 -8.38
CA ASP A 196 4.58 -8.34 -9.11
C ASP A 196 5.31 -7.23 -9.86
N ILE A 197 4.66 -6.09 -10.13
CA ILE A 197 5.33 -4.94 -10.75
C ILE A 197 6.48 -4.40 -9.88
N LEU A 198 6.43 -4.60 -8.56
CA LEU A 198 7.50 -4.24 -7.63
C LEU A 198 8.78 -5.06 -7.81
N LYS A 199 8.73 -6.21 -8.49
CA LYS A 199 9.94 -7.00 -8.80
C LYS A 199 10.81 -6.39 -9.89
N ARG A 200 10.28 -5.44 -10.65
CA ARG A 200 10.99 -4.75 -11.75
C ARG A 200 11.69 -3.48 -11.29
N ILE A 201 11.58 -3.20 -10.00
CA ILE A 201 12.29 -2.17 -9.30
C ILE A 201 13.45 -2.90 -8.67
N ASP A 202 14.66 -2.59 -9.11
CA ASP A 202 15.86 -3.19 -8.53
C ASP A 202 15.87 -2.98 -7.01
N GLY A 203 16.55 -3.86 -6.27
CA GLY A 203 16.70 -3.71 -4.82
C GLY A 203 17.40 -2.41 -4.38
N GLU A 204 17.89 -1.62 -5.34
CA GLU A 204 18.49 -0.29 -5.21
C GLU A 204 17.57 0.85 -5.69
N THR A 205 16.41 0.53 -6.27
CA THR A 205 15.43 1.55 -6.65
C THR A 205 14.50 1.79 -5.47
N GLU A 206 14.82 2.88 -4.81
CA GLU A 206 14.16 3.39 -3.64
C GLU A 206 12.95 4.30 -4.08
N PHE A 207 11.86 4.42 -3.28
CA PHE A 207 10.59 5.15 -3.61
C PHE A 207 10.27 6.54 -3.03
#